data_AF-A0A1C3HNF4-F1
#
_entry.id   AF-A0A1C3HNF4-F1
#
_cell.length_a   1.000
_cell.length_b   1.000
_cell.length_c   1.000
_cell.angle_alpha   90.00
_cell.angle_beta   90.00
_cell.angle_gamma   90.00
#
_symmetry.space_group_name_H-M   'P 1'
#
loop_
_entity.id
_entity.type
_entity.pdbx_description
1 polymer ?
#
loop_
_entity_poly.entity_id
_entity_poly.type
_entity_poly.pdbx_seq_one_letter_code
_entity_poly.pdbx_strand_id
1 'polypeptide(L)'
;MNTQNVNTATKEHSGRYETAGLCEPETPEPWEKPGVQYPAAVRALEMEFIYLDDLNDLYAQSSTSPDELEQALYVIFGRMTELVQSCGADYKQPDKPRVSYEMAKYWIRGQRVAQQCFGEIGQRAWEHARYRLAFELAVEYSYN
;
A
#
# COMPACT_ATOMS: atom_id res chain seq x y z
N MET A 1 61.69 -8.46 14.75
CA MET A 1 60.68 -8.77 15.78
C MET A 1 59.66 -7.65 15.74
N ASN A 2 58.53 -7.78 15.02
CA ASN A 2 57.27 -8.41 15.42
C ASN A 2 56.79 -7.91 16.81
N THR A 3 55.63 -7.27 16.99
CA THR A 3 54.32 -7.54 16.34
C THR A 3 53.42 -6.30 16.21
N GLN A 4 52.58 -6.37 15.16
CA GLN A 4 51.41 -5.55 14.84
C GLN A 4 50.37 -5.48 15.99
N ASN A 5 49.62 -4.38 16.05
CA ASN A 5 48.19 -4.48 16.34
C ASN A 5 47.40 -3.51 15.45
N VAL A 6 46.73 -4.11 14.47
CA VAL A 6 45.86 -3.48 13.48
C VAL A 6 44.45 -3.62 14.02
N ASN A 7 43.75 -2.51 14.26
CA ASN A 7 42.29 -2.51 14.34
C ASN A 7 41.75 -1.57 13.28
N THR A 8 41.68 -2.10 12.05
CA THR A 8 40.73 -1.69 11.03
C THR A 8 39.34 -2.19 11.42
N ALA A 9 38.38 -1.28 11.60
CA ALA A 9 36.97 -1.58 11.46
C ALA A 9 36.31 -0.46 10.65
N THR A 10 35.86 -0.88 9.49
CA THR A 10 35.30 -0.16 8.36
C THR A 10 34.05 0.63 8.76
N LYS A 11 33.91 1.85 8.21
CA LYS A 11 32.65 2.58 8.13
C LYS A 11 31.59 1.69 7.48
N GLU A 12 30.67 1.17 8.27
CA GLU A 12 29.39 0.69 7.77
C GLU A 12 28.27 1.67 8.12
N HIS A 13 27.38 1.78 7.15
CA HIS A 13 26.46 2.86 6.86
C HIS A 13 25.31 2.94 7.88
N SER A 14 25.50 3.62 9.02
CA SER A 14 24.40 4.01 9.93
C SER A 14 23.78 5.35 9.49
N GLY A 15 23.16 5.34 8.32
CA GLY A 15 22.63 6.53 7.66
C GLY A 15 21.13 6.74 7.85
N ARG A 16 20.64 6.80 9.09
CA ARG A 16 19.41 7.52 9.48
C ARG A 16 19.29 7.42 10.99
N TYR A 17 18.83 8.49 11.63
CA TYR A 17 18.66 8.67 13.08
C TYR A 17 19.89 9.13 13.88
N GLU A 18 20.67 10.07 13.36
CA GLU A 18 21.38 11.02 14.23
C GLU A 18 21.29 12.44 13.65
N THR A 19 20.19 13.13 13.95
CA THR A 19 20.16 14.59 13.99
C THR A 19 19.44 15.02 15.25
N ALA A 20 20.23 15.21 16.32
CA ALA A 20 19.85 16.05 17.43
C ALA A 20 19.83 17.51 16.95
N GLY A 21 18.66 18.13 16.98
CA GLY A 21 18.49 19.54 16.64
C GLY A 21 17.04 19.85 16.32
N LEU A 22 16.21 20.03 17.35
CA LEU A 22 14.82 20.48 17.26
C LEU A 22 13.99 19.67 16.25
N CYS A 23 13.46 18.52 16.68
CA CYS A 23 12.40 17.85 15.92
C CYS A 23 11.28 18.88 15.70
N GLU A 24 11.11 19.31 14.45
CA GLU A 24 9.84 19.83 14.00
C GLU A 24 8.75 18.85 14.47
N PRO A 25 7.56 19.31 14.88
CA PRO A 25 6.50 18.38 15.21
C PRO A 25 6.34 17.45 14.01
N GLU A 26 6.59 16.15 14.22
CA GLU A 26 6.40 15.14 13.18
C GLU A 26 5.00 15.38 12.63
N THR A 27 4.92 15.67 11.33
CA THR A 27 3.62 15.91 10.71
C THR A 27 2.83 14.64 10.96
N PRO A 28 1.66 14.71 11.65
CA PRO A 28 0.98 13.51 12.09
C PRO A 28 0.66 12.64 10.89
N GLU A 29 0.96 11.34 11.03
CA GLU A 29 0.76 10.38 9.97
C GLU A 29 -0.71 10.38 9.52
N PRO A 30 -1.02 9.99 8.28
CA PRO A 30 -2.39 10.02 7.76
C PRO A 30 -3.42 9.35 8.67
N TRP A 31 -3.05 8.28 9.37
CA TRP A 31 -3.90 7.56 10.34
C TRP A 31 -3.97 8.21 11.73
N GLU A 32 -3.12 9.17 12.07
CA GLU A 32 -3.07 9.86 13.37
C GLU A 32 -3.88 11.16 13.39
N LYS A 33 -4.38 11.58 12.22
CA LYS A 33 -5.16 12.82 12.09
C LYS A 33 -6.49 12.72 12.86
N PRO A 34 -6.91 13.78 13.57
CA PRO A 34 -8.22 13.80 14.22
C PRO A 34 -9.36 13.53 13.22
N GLY A 35 -10.30 12.66 13.61
CA GLY A 35 -11.49 12.34 12.79
C GLY A 35 -11.33 11.17 11.82
N VAL A 36 -10.17 10.48 11.79
CA VAL A 36 -9.99 9.26 11.01
C VAL A 36 -10.83 8.13 11.60
N GLN A 37 -11.80 7.62 10.83
CA GLN A 37 -12.76 6.61 11.28
C GLN A 37 -12.13 5.22 11.49
N TYR A 38 -11.13 4.86 10.67
CA TYR A 38 -10.47 3.55 10.70
C TYR A 38 -8.93 3.68 10.63
N PRO A 39 -8.27 4.13 11.71
CA PRO A 39 -6.82 4.39 11.70
C PRO A 39 -5.97 3.18 11.29
N ALA A 40 -6.31 1.99 11.78
CA ALA A 40 -5.57 0.77 11.45
C ALA A 40 -5.71 0.39 9.96
N ALA A 41 -6.90 0.57 9.38
CA ALA A 41 -7.13 0.31 7.96
C ALA A 41 -6.40 1.34 7.08
N VAL A 42 -6.41 2.61 7.47
CA VAL A 42 -5.64 3.66 6.79
C VAL A 42 -4.16 3.34 6.83
N ARG A 43 -3.61 2.96 7.98
CA ARG A 43 -2.21 2.55 8.10
C ARG A 43 -1.90 1.36 7.19
N ALA A 44 -2.74 0.33 7.18
CA ALA A 44 -2.55 -0.83 6.31
C ALA A 44 -2.58 -0.45 4.82
N LEU A 45 -3.50 0.43 4.41
CA LEU A 45 -3.56 0.96 3.05
C LEU A 45 -2.30 1.77 2.69
N GLU A 46 -1.75 2.56 3.61
CA GLU A 46 -0.49 3.28 3.41
C GLU A 46 0.72 2.31 3.29
N MET A 47 0.73 1.22 4.06
CA MET A 47 1.77 0.19 3.94
C MET A 47 1.77 -0.49 2.56
N GLU A 48 0.61 -0.67 1.93
CA GLU A 48 0.54 -1.24 0.58
C GLU A 48 1.22 -0.34 -0.47
N PHE A 49 1.32 0.97 -0.23
CA PHE A 49 2.12 1.85 -1.12
C PHE A 49 3.62 1.63 -0.96
N ILE A 50 4.10 1.29 0.24
CA ILE A 50 5.50 0.92 0.44
C ILE A 50 5.82 -0.35 -0.38
N TYR A 51 4.92 -1.34 -0.36
CA TYR A 51 5.09 -2.54 -1.18
C TYR A 51 5.02 -2.26 -2.69
N LEU A 52 4.19 -1.31 -3.13
CA LEU A 52 4.16 -0.88 -4.53
C LEU A 52 5.48 -0.21 -4.95
N ASP A 53 6.05 0.62 -4.08
CA ASP A 53 7.33 1.29 -4.34
C ASP A 53 8.48 0.26 -4.41
N ASP A 54 8.55 -0.68 -3.45
CA ASP A 54 9.53 -1.77 -3.46
C ASP A 54 9.41 -2.63 -4.74
N LEU A 55 8.17 -2.93 -5.15
CA LEU A 55 7.89 -3.69 -6.37
C LEU A 55 8.31 -2.93 -7.63
N ASN A 56 8.13 -1.61 -7.65
CA ASN A 56 8.59 -0.75 -8.74
C ASN A 56 10.11 -0.76 -8.88
N ASP A 57 10.83 -0.71 -7.76
CA ASP A 57 12.29 -0.79 -7.77
C ASP A 57 12.80 -2.15 -8.26
N LEU A 58 12.17 -3.25 -7.84
CA LEU A 58 12.51 -4.60 -8.33
C LEU A 58 12.22 -4.77 -9.82
N TYR A 59 11.10 -4.22 -10.29
CA TYR A 59 10.72 -4.26 -11.70
C TYR A 59 11.68 -3.44 -12.57
N ALA A 60 12.06 -2.23 -12.12
CA ALA A 60 13.04 -1.39 -12.79
C ALA A 60 14.42 -2.07 -12.91
N GLN A 61 14.78 -2.90 -11.92
CA GLN A 61 16.01 -3.70 -11.93
C GLN A 61 15.89 -4.98 -12.76
N SER A 62 14.77 -5.21 -13.46
CA SER A 62 14.48 -6.46 -14.20
C SER A 62 14.62 -7.72 -13.34
N SER A 63 14.42 -7.60 -12.02
CA SER A 63 14.56 -8.70 -11.05
C SER A 63 13.26 -9.47 -10.85
N THR A 64 12.20 -9.08 -11.54
CA THR A 64 10.87 -9.68 -11.47
C THR A 64 10.34 -9.88 -12.89
N SER A 65 9.83 -11.08 -13.18
CA SER A 65 9.17 -11.35 -14.46
C SER A 65 7.79 -10.66 -14.54
N PRO A 66 7.23 -10.44 -15.76
CA PRO A 66 5.88 -9.88 -15.91
C PRO A 66 4.79 -10.65 -15.15
N ASP A 67 4.87 -11.98 -15.11
CA ASP A 67 3.89 -12.83 -14.42
C ASP A 67 4.00 -12.70 -12.89
N GLU A 68 5.22 -12.65 -12.35
CA GLU A 68 5.46 -12.43 -10.92
C GLU A 68 5.01 -11.01 -10.50
N LEU A 69 5.25 -10.01 -11.34
CA LEU A 69 4.77 -8.65 -11.14
C LEU A 69 3.24 -8.62 -11.08
N GLU A 70 2.57 -9.25 -12.05
CA GLU A 70 1.10 -9.30 -12.11
C GLU A 70 0.53 -10.00 -10.87
N GLN A 71 1.12 -11.11 -10.45
CA GLN A 71 0.71 -11.83 -9.25
C GLN A 71 0.91 -11.00 -7.97
N ALA A 72 2.03 -10.28 -7.86
CA ALA A 72 2.28 -9.38 -6.73
C ALA A 72 1.24 -8.24 -6.68
N LEU A 73 0.93 -7.65 -7.83
CA LEU A 73 -0.11 -6.61 -7.92
C LEU A 73 -1.50 -7.14 -7.56
N TYR A 74 -1.83 -8.38 -7.93
CA TYR A 74 -3.08 -9.01 -7.48
C TYR A 74 -3.15 -9.16 -5.96
N VAL A 75 -2.04 -9.49 -5.30
CA VAL A 75 -2.00 -9.59 -3.83
C VAL A 75 -2.20 -8.21 -3.19
N ILE A 76 -1.46 -7.21 -3.66
CA ILE A 76 -1.56 -5.83 -3.15
C ILE A 76 -2.99 -5.31 -3.30
N PHE A 77 -3.53 -5.35 -4.53
CA PHE A 77 -4.88 -4.85 -4.77
C PHE A 77 -5.96 -5.70 -4.10
N GLY A 78 -5.73 -7.01 -3.89
CA GLY A 78 -6.60 -7.86 -3.10
C GLY A 78 -6.73 -7.36 -1.66
N ARG A 79 -5.61 -7.13 -0.98
CA ARG A 79 -5.60 -6.60 0.40
C ARG A 79 -6.24 -5.22 0.49
N MET A 80 -5.92 -4.32 -0.45
CA MET A 80 -6.57 -3.01 -0.49
C MET A 80 -8.09 -3.13 -0.65
N THR A 81 -8.54 -4.05 -1.51
CA THR A 81 -9.97 -4.31 -1.76
C THR A 81 -10.68 -4.81 -0.50
N GLU A 82 -10.09 -5.79 0.20
CA GLU A 82 -10.62 -6.34 1.45
C GLU A 82 -10.78 -5.25 2.54
N LEU A 83 -9.78 -4.35 2.67
CA LEU A 83 -9.84 -3.23 3.61
C LEU A 83 -10.92 -2.22 3.23
N VAL A 84 -11.04 -1.91 1.93
CA VAL A 84 -12.05 -1.00 1.40
C VAL A 84 -13.46 -1.54 1.61
N GLN A 85 -13.67 -2.83 1.40
CA GLN A 85 -14.94 -3.48 1.68
C GLN A 85 -15.24 -3.48 3.18
N SER A 86 -14.34 -4.04 3.99
CA SER A 86 -14.58 -4.30 5.42
C SER A 86 -14.75 -3.02 6.25
N CYS A 87 -14.06 -1.94 5.87
CA CYS A 87 -14.10 -0.67 6.62
C CYS A 87 -14.83 0.45 5.86
N GLY A 88 -15.10 0.28 4.57
CA GLY A 88 -15.71 1.32 3.74
C GLY A 88 -17.13 1.01 3.29
N ALA A 89 -17.58 -0.24 3.30
CA ALA A 89 -18.89 -0.60 2.75
C ALA A 89 -20.06 -0.15 3.64
N ASP A 90 -21.07 0.43 3.01
CA ASP A 90 -22.37 0.73 3.59
C ASP A 90 -23.46 -0.03 2.81
N TYR A 91 -24.07 -0.99 3.50
CA TYR A 91 -25.12 -1.87 2.98
C TYR A 91 -26.53 -1.37 3.27
N LYS A 92 -26.69 -0.25 4.00
CA LYS A 92 -28.02 0.22 4.46
C LYS A 92 -28.83 0.95 3.37
N GLN A 93 -28.26 1.15 2.19
CA GLN A 93 -28.90 1.89 1.09
C GLN A 93 -29.72 0.94 0.20
N PRO A 94 -30.99 1.26 -0.11
CA PRO A 94 -31.92 0.34 -0.78
C PRO A 94 -31.61 0.05 -2.26
N ASP A 95 -30.77 0.88 -2.91
CA ASP A 95 -30.52 0.76 -4.35
C ASP A 95 -29.24 -0.02 -4.67
N LYS A 96 -28.19 0.13 -3.83
CA LYS A 96 -26.88 -0.53 -3.98
C LYS A 96 -25.95 -0.28 -2.78
N PRO A 97 -25.03 -1.21 -2.48
CA PRO A 97 -23.95 -0.97 -1.54
C PRO A 97 -23.06 0.18 -2.02
N ARG A 98 -22.59 1.00 -1.09
CA ARG A 98 -21.66 2.10 -1.36
C ARG A 98 -20.37 1.91 -0.58
N VAL A 99 -19.29 2.49 -1.09
CA VAL A 99 -18.00 2.52 -0.39
C VAL A 99 -17.71 3.95 0.04
N SER A 100 -17.25 4.13 1.28
CA SER A 100 -16.85 5.42 1.80
C SER A 100 -15.67 6.00 1.02
N TYR A 101 -15.72 7.29 0.74
CA TYR A 101 -14.62 7.97 0.06
C TYR A 101 -13.31 7.90 0.86
N GLU A 102 -13.41 7.91 2.20
CA GLU A 102 -12.25 7.83 3.08
C GLU A 102 -11.41 6.57 2.85
N MET A 103 -12.02 5.43 2.55
CA MET A 103 -11.28 4.21 2.17
C MET A 103 -10.98 4.17 0.67
N ALA A 104 -11.95 4.52 -0.17
CA ALA A 104 -11.81 4.41 -1.63
C ALA A 104 -10.69 5.28 -2.20
N LYS A 105 -10.37 6.44 -1.58
CA LYS A 105 -9.31 7.34 -2.08
C LYS A 105 -7.94 6.67 -2.14
N TYR A 106 -7.62 5.79 -1.20
CA TYR A 106 -6.37 5.03 -1.20
C TYR A 106 -6.34 4.03 -2.34
N TRP A 107 -7.41 3.28 -2.51
CA TRP A 107 -7.50 2.29 -3.59
C TRP A 107 -7.46 2.93 -4.99
N ILE A 108 -8.12 4.08 -5.18
CA ILE A 108 -8.02 4.88 -6.41
C ILE A 108 -6.61 5.45 -6.61
N ARG A 109 -5.92 5.85 -5.54
CA ARG A 109 -4.51 6.26 -5.65
C ARG A 109 -3.62 5.08 -6.06
N GLY A 110 -3.86 3.88 -5.51
CA GLY A 110 -3.14 2.65 -5.89
C GLY A 110 -3.27 2.33 -7.38
N GLN A 111 -4.48 2.49 -7.95
CA GLN A 111 -4.72 2.37 -9.40
C GLN A 111 -3.79 3.27 -10.22
N ARG A 112 -3.71 4.55 -9.85
CA ARG A 112 -2.90 5.54 -10.57
C ARG A 112 -1.42 5.22 -10.48
N VAL A 113 -0.94 4.85 -9.30
CA VAL A 113 0.45 4.46 -9.09
C VAL A 113 0.79 3.21 -9.92
N ALA A 114 -0.02 2.16 -9.80
CA ALA A 114 0.24 0.92 -10.53
C ALA A 114 0.22 1.12 -12.05
N GLN A 115 -0.71 1.92 -12.58
CA GLN A 115 -0.74 2.23 -14.00
C GLN A 115 0.49 3.04 -14.45
N GLN A 116 0.95 4.00 -13.63
CA GLN A 116 2.13 4.81 -13.94
C GLN A 116 3.43 3.98 -13.91
N CYS A 117 3.57 3.09 -12.93
CA CYS A 117 4.78 2.29 -12.74
C CYS A 117 4.83 1.06 -13.65
N PHE A 118 3.69 0.42 -13.90
CA PHE A 118 3.62 -0.93 -14.50
C PHE A 118 2.78 -0.99 -15.78
N GLY A 119 2.27 0.15 -16.26
CA GLY A 119 1.52 0.24 -17.52
C GLY A 119 0.29 -0.67 -17.55
N GLU A 120 0.16 -1.46 -18.61
CA GLU A 120 -0.98 -2.35 -18.85
C GLU A 120 -1.10 -3.45 -17.78
N ILE A 121 0.01 -3.94 -17.22
CA ILE A 121 -0.04 -4.95 -16.15
C ILE A 121 -0.69 -4.37 -14.90
N GLY A 122 -0.28 -3.15 -14.52
CA GLY A 122 -0.89 -2.40 -13.42
C GLY A 122 -2.39 -2.15 -13.62
N GLN A 123 -2.78 -1.77 -14.83
CA GLN A 123 -4.19 -1.54 -15.19
C GLN A 123 -5.02 -2.84 -15.09
N ARG A 124 -4.52 -3.95 -15.65
CA ARG A 124 -5.21 -5.26 -15.59
C ARG A 124 -5.39 -5.73 -14.15
N ALA A 125 -4.34 -5.59 -13.33
CA ALA A 125 -4.40 -5.94 -11.91
C ALA A 125 -5.49 -5.17 -11.16
N TRP A 126 -5.58 -3.86 -11.42
CA TRP A 126 -6.62 -3.02 -10.82
C TRP A 126 -8.03 -3.37 -11.34
N GLU A 127 -8.19 -3.63 -12.64
CA GLU A 127 -9.50 -4.01 -13.21
C GLU A 127 -10.04 -5.31 -12.60
N HIS A 128 -9.16 -6.29 -12.39
CA HIS A 128 -9.49 -7.52 -11.69
C HIS A 128 -9.95 -7.24 -10.25
N ALA A 129 -9.21 -6.42 -9.50
CA ALA A 129 -9.58 -6.03 -8.15
C ALA A 129 -10.92 -5.28 -8.09
N ARG A 130 -11.18 -4.39 -9.07
CA ARG A 130 -12.45 -3.67 -9.18
C ARG A 130 -13.62 -4.61 -9.44
N TYR A 131 -13.43 -5.61 -10.30
CA TYR A 131 -14.43 -6.64 -10.54
C TYR A 131 -14.73 -7.42 -9.26
N ARG A 132 -13.68 -7.84 -8.52
CA ARG A 132 -13.83 -8.54 -7.24
C ARG A 132 -14.59 -7.73 -6.21
N LEU A 133 -14.23 -6.46 -6.00
CA LEU A 133 -14.95 -5.59 -5.07
C LEU A 133 -16.44 -5.49 -5.42
N ALA A 134 -16.75 -5.27 -6.71
CA ALA A 134 -18.13 -5.16 -7.14
C ALA A 134 -18.92 -6.46 -6.90
N PHE A 135 -18.30 -7.61 -7.13
CA PHE A 135 -18.89 -8.91 -6.86
C PHE A 135 -19.12 -9.14 -5.36
N GLU A 136 -18.10 -8.91 -4.53
CA GLU A 136 -18.15 -9.10 -3.07
C GLU A 136 -19.21 -8.20 -2.42
N LEU A 137 -19.27 -6.91 -2.80
CA LEU A 137 -20.31 -5.99 -2.36
C LEU A 137 -21.72 -6.46 -2.74
N ALA A 138 -21.91 -6.95 -3.97
CA ALA A 138 -23.21 -7.43 -4.43
C ALA A 138 -23.66 -8.70 -3.68
N VAL A 139 -22.72 -9.62 -3.44
CA VAL A 139 -22.96 -10.83 -2.65
C VAL A 139 -23.36 -10.47 -1.22
N GLU A 140 -22.58 -9.64 -0.53
CA GLU A 140 -22.90 -9.25 0.85
C GLU A 140 -24.20 -8.44 0.95
N TYR A 141 -24.47 -7.56 -0.01
CA TYR A 141 -25.74 -6.84 -0.06
C TYR A 141 -26.94 -7.78 -0.19
N SER A 142 -26.82 -8.88 -0.94
CA SER A 142 -27.92 -9.83 -1.10
C SER A 142 -28.30 -10.59 0.18
N TYR A 143 -27.43 -10.58 1.20
CA TYR A 143 -27.67 -11.20 2.50
C TYR A 143 -28.14 -10.24 3.60
N ASN A 144 -28.09 -8.92 3.36
CA ASN A 144 -28.45 -7.87 4.32
C ASN A 144 -29.85 -7.30 4.03
#